data_AF-A0A239IU53-F1
#
_entry.id   AF-A0A239IU53-F1
#
_cell.length_a   1.000
_cell.length_b   1.000
_cell.length_c   1.000
_cell.angle_alpha   90.00
_cell.angle_beta   90.00
_cell.angle_gamma   90.00
#
_symmetry.space_group_name_H-M   'P 1'
#
loop_
_entity.id
_entity.type
_entity.pdbx_description
1 polymer ?
#
loop_
_entity_poly.entity_id
_entity_poly.type
_entity_poly.pdbx_seq_one_letter_code
_entity_poly.pdbx_strand_id
1 'polypeptide(L)'
;MTDEHTLELVIDRLLLALASQLDPSKDPILTADAADALADLSRAQAELIFGQAGHLVHYGADTEPLEALINAISAILSSEAPEDAPFRPGDEVRLVGALPESLAGSDEAELRKTKFVVRYVGRGPMVAVQTDLTEDYWIVTVPAVNLEPIRS
;
A
#
# COMPACT_ATOMS: atom_id res chain seq x y z
N MET A 1 -21.31 14.89 12.65
CA MET A 1 -19.98 14.49 12.14
C MET A 1 -19.55 13.33 13.02
N THR A 2 -19.35 12.16 12.44
CA THR A 2 -19.03 10.93 13.18
C THR A 2 -17.54 10.90 13.52
N ASP A 3 -17.16 10.12 14.53
CA ASP A 3 -15.75 9.96 14.94
C ASP A 3 -14.90 9.38 13.80
N GLU A 4 -15.48 8.50 12.98
CA GLU A 4 -14.87 7.90 11.79
C GLU A 4 -14.50 8.93 10.72
N HIS A 5 -15.43 9.82 10.37
CA HIS A 5 -15.15 10.90 9.41
C HIS A 5 -14.08 11.87 9.92
N THR A 6 -14.02 12.07 11.23
CA THR A 6 -12.98 12.91 11.84
C THR A 6 -11.62 12.25 11.75
N LEU A 7 -11.55 10.92 11.94
CA LEU A 7 -10.31 10.14 11.81
C LEU A 7 -9.77 10.20 10.38
N GLU A 8 -10.61 9.94 9.38
CA GLU A 8 -10.24 10.00 7.95
C GLU A 8 -9.64 11.36 7.58
N LEU A 9 -10.33 12.45 7.96
CA LEU A 9 -9.86 13.82 7.69
C LEU A 9 -8.51 14.14 8.37
N VAL A 10 -8.25 13.57 9.55
CA VAL A 10 -6.97 13.75 10.23
C VAL A 10 -5.88 12.98 9.51
N ILE A 11 -6.14 11.73 9.11
CA ILE A 11 -5.19 10.90 8.35
C ILE A 11 -4.87 11.58 7.01
N ASP A 12 -5.86 12.07 6.28
CA ASP A 12 -5.65 12.80 5.02
C ASP A 12 -4.67 13.96 5.19
N ARG A 13 -4.92 14.80 6.19
CA ARG A 13 -4.06 15.97 6.45
C ARG A 13 -2.65 15.56 6.83
N LEU A 14 -2.49 14.48 7.61
CA LEU A 14 -1.17 13.96 7.97
C LEU A 14 -0.44 13.41 6.76
N LEU A 15 -1.10 12.65 5.90
CA LEU A 15 -0.52 12.11 4.67
C LEU A 15 -0.08 13.22 3.72
N LEU A 16 -0.93 14.23 3.50
CA LEU A 16 -0.58 15.40 2.68
C LEU A 16 0.59 16.19 3.29
N ALA A 17 0.61 16.37 4.60
CA ALA A 17 1.71 17.06 5.28
C ALA A 17 3.04 16.29 5.18
N LEU A 18 3.02 14.96 5.32
CA LEU A 18 4.20 14.10 5.15
C LEU A 18 4.66 14.10 3.68
N ALA A 19 3.74 13.95 2.74
CA ALA A 19 4.02 13.99 1.31
C ALA A 19 4.67 15.31 0.90
N SER A 20 4.16 16.45 1.42
CA SER A 20 4.74 17.77 1.12
C SER A 20 6.18 17.97 1.59
N GLN A 21 6.67 17.15 2.52
CA GLN A 21 8.06 17.18 3.00
C GLN A 21 9.00 16.37 2.10
N LEU A 22 8.46 15.44 1.32
CA LEU A 22 9.22 14.64 0.37
C LEU A 22 9.36 15.45 -0.92
N ASP A 23 10.49 16.14 -1.05
CA ASP A 23 10.90 16.81 -2.28
C ASP A 23 11.22 15.75 -3.35
N PRO A 24 10.38 15.54 -4.40
CA PRO A 24 10.60 14.48 -5.38
C PRO A 24 11.84 14.72 -6.25
N SER A 25 12.46 15.91 -6.16
CA SER A 25 13.71 16.25 -6.87
C SER A 25 14.98 15.89 -6.11
N LYS A 26 14.87 15.37 -4.88
CA LYS A 26 15.97 14.85 -4.05
C LYS A 26 15.61 13.45 -3.60
N ASP A 27 16.59 12.63 -3.19
CA ASP A 27 16.26 11.36 -2.50
C ASP A 27 15.43 11.70 -1.24
N PRO A 28 14.11 11.45 -1.24
CA PRO A 28 13.25 11.93 -0.19
C PRO A 28 13.45 11.01 1.02
N ILE A 29 14.06 11.53 2.09
CA ILE A 29 14.36 10.76 3.29
C ILE A 29 13.48 11.28 4.42
N LEU A 30 12.55 10.42 4.86
CA LEU A 30 11.86 10.62 6.13
C LEU A 30 12.88 10.66 7.28
N THR A 31 12.60 11.41 8.34
CA THR A 31 13.46 11.39 9.53
C THR A 31 13.55 9.98 10.10
N ALA A 32 14.66 9.64 10.78
CA ALA A 32 14.82 8.33 11.40
C ALA A 32 13.63 7.97 12.31
N ASP A 33 13.20 8.90 13.16
CA ASP A 33 12.04 8.70 14.03
C ASP A 33 10.73 8.43 13.25
N ALA A 34 10.55 9.06 12.08
CA ALA A 34 9.40 8.80 11.22
C ALA A 34 9.51 7.43 10.53
N ALA A 35 10.71 7.04 10.11
CA ALA A 35 10.96 5.73 9.54
C ALA A 35 10.71 4.61 10.56
N ASP A 36 11.21 4.75 11.79
CA ASP A 36 10.99 3.80 12.88
C ASP A 36 9.50 3.65 13.22
N ALA A 37 8.76 4.77 13.28
CA ALA A 37 7.32 4.73 13.52
C ALA A 37 6.53 4.02 12.39
N LEU A 38 7.01 4.11 11.15
CA LEU A 38 6.41 3.44 9.99
C LEU A 38 6.84 1.97 9.87
N ALA A 39 8.03 1.61 10.36
CA ALA A 39 8.52 0.23 10.43
C ALA A 39 7.63 -0.63 11.35
N ASP A 40 7.13 -0.05 12.45
CA ASP A 40 6.34 -0.74 13.47
C ASP A 40 4.83 -0.86 13.14
N LEU A 41 4.42 -0.55 11.90
CA LEU A 41 3.01 -0.63 11.51
C LEU A 41 2.47 -2.07 11.61
N SER A 42 1.31 -2.21 12.26
CA SER A 42 0.49 -3.41 12.10
C SER A 42 -0.14 -3.46 10.71
N ARG A 43 -0.56 -4.65 10.27
CA ARG A 43 -1.28 -4.82 9.00
C ARG A 43 -2.45 -3.85 8.86
N ALA A 44 -3.28 -3.73 9.89
CA ALA A 44 -4.47 -2.86 9.85
C ALA A 44 -4.10 -1.38 9.70
N GLN A 45 -3.00 -0.94 10.32
CA GLN A 45 -2.52 0.43 10.16
C GLN A 45 -1.93 0.65 8.76
N ALA A 46 -1.19 -0.33 8.22
CA ALA A 46 -0.68 -0.27 6.85
C ALA A 46 -1.83 -0.22 5.82
N GLU A 47 -2.84 -1.09 5.96
CA GLU A 47 -4.06 -1.08 5.13
C GLU A 47 -4.76 0.29 5.20
N LEU A 48 -4.89 0.88 6.38
CA LEU A 48 -5.49 2.21 6.54
C LEU A 48 -4.66 3.32 5.87
N ILE A 49 -3.34 3.34 6.11
CA ILE A 49 -2.43 4.36 5.57
C ILE A 49 -2.37 4.28 4.04
N PHE A 50 -2.13 3.09 3.48
CA PHE A 50 -2.03 2.93 2.03
C PHE A 50 -3.40 3.09 1.36
N GLY A 51 -4.49 2.68 2.01
CA GLY A 51 -5.84 2.83 1.48
C GLY A 51 -6.19 4.31 1.35
N GLN A 52 -5.91 5.09 2.39
CA GLN A 52 -6.16 6.52 2.40
C GLN A 52 -5.22 7.28 1.44
N ALA A 53 -3.93 6.95 1.43
CA ALA A 53 -2.98 7.54 0.50
C ALA A 53 -3.35 7.22 -0.95
N GLY A 54 -3.75 5.98 -1.23
CA GLY A 54 -4.23 5.56 -2.54
C GLY A 54 -5.50 6.29 -2.96
N HIS A 55 -6.47 6.44 -2.06
CA HIS A 55 -7.70 7.22 -2.31
C HIS A 55 -7.37 8.68 -2.69
N LEU A 56 -6.44 9.31 -1.97
CA LEU A 56 -6.00 10.68 -2.26
C LEU A 56 -5.29 10.79 -3.61
N VAL A 57 -4.45 9.80 -3.98
CA VAL A 57 -3.84 9.75 -5.31
C VAL A 57 -4.89 9.57 -6.39
N HIS A 58 -5.80 8.60 -6.23
CA HIS A 58 -6.77 8.23 -7.24
C HIS A 58 -7.74 9.39 -7.61
N TYR A 59 -8.12 10.23 -6.64
CA TYR A 59 -9.03 11.37 -6.88
C TYR A 59 -8.36 12.76 -6.85
N GLY A 60 -7.06 12.83 -6.55
CA GLY A 60 -6.34 14.09 -6.38
C GLY A 60 -5.84 14.69 -7.69
N ALA A 61 -5.56 16.00 -7.66
CA ALA A 61 -4.72 16.68 -8.65
C ALA A 61 -3.36 16.95 -8.01
N ASP A 62 -2.27 16.67 -8.72
CA ASP A 62 -0.87 16.74 -8.23
C ASP A 62 -0.51 15.65 -7.21
N THR A 63 -0.36 14.41 -7.71
CA THR A 63 -0.21 13.19 -6.89
C THR A 63 1.25 12.78 -6.64
N GLU A 64 2.21 13.40 -7.33
CA GLU A 64 3.63 13.00 -7.26
C GLU A 64 4.18 12.95 -5.82
N PRO A 65 3.91 13.92 -4.93
CA PRO A 65 4.40 13.85 -3.55
C PRO A 65 3.79 12.71 -2.74
N LEU A 66 2.52 12.36 -3.01
CA LEU A 66 1.83 11.25 -2.35
C LEU A 66 2.36 9.90 -2.84
N GLU A 67 2.61 9.78 -4.13
CA GLU A 67 3.25 8.60 -4.72
C GLU A 67 4.67 8.42 -4.16
N ALA A 68 5.42 9.51 -4.00
CA ALA A 68 6.73 9.49 -3.34
C ALA A 68 6.62 9.02 -1.88
N LEU A 69 5.60 9.46 -1.13
CA LEU A 69 5.34 8.98 0.22
C LEU A 69 5.00 7.49 0.26
N ILE A 70 4.11 7.03 -0.63
CA ILE A 70 3.74 5.61 -0.73
C ILE A 70 4.97 4.76 -1.03
N ASN A 71 5.86 5.22 -1.91
CA ASN A 71 7.10 4.53 -2.23
C ASN A 71 8.08 4.52 -1.04
N ALA A 72 8.22 5.63 -0.32
CA ALA A 72 9.06 5.72 0.87
C ALA A 72 8.60 4.77 1.99
N ILE A 73 7.29 4.74 2.27
CA ILE A 73 6.71 3.81 3.25
C ILE A 73 6.93 2.36 2.77
N SER A 74 6.72 2.08 1.48
CA SER A 74 6.95 0.75 0.92
C SER A 74 8.41 0.32 1.08
N ALA A 75 9.38 1.22 0.87
CA ALA A 75 10.79 0.94 1.04
C ALA A 75 11.16 0.61 2.50
N ILE A 76 10.61 1.36 3.46
CA ILE A 76 10.79 1.09 4.90
C ILE A 76 10.22 -0.29 5.25
N LEU A 77 8.97 -0.58 4.87
CA LEU A 77 8.37 -1.87 5.17
C LEU A 77 9.07 -3.03 4.42
N SER A 78 9.70 -2.74 3.28
CA SER A 78 10.51 -3.70 2.54
C SER A 78 11.79 -4.09 3.28
N SER A 79 12.46 -3.15 3.95
CA SER A 79 13.65 -3.46 4.77
C SER A 79 13.30 -4.26 6.02
N GLU A 80 12.12 -4.04 6.59
CA GLU A 80 11.66 -4.71 7.80
C GLU A 80 10.96 -6.06 7.55
N ALA A 81 10.65 -6.38 6.29
CA ALA A 81 9.99 -7.63 5.94
C ALA A 81 10.85 -8.85 6.34
N PRO A 82 10.24 -9.96 6.84
CA PRO A 82 10.96 -11.17 7.19
C PRO A 82 11.91 -11.64 6.08
N GLU A 83 13.11 -12.14 6.44
CA GLU A 83 14.12 -12.56 5.45
C GLU A 83 13.60 -13.66 4.49
N ASP A 84 12.74 -14.54 4.98
CA ASP A 84 12.14 -15.66 4.26
C ASP A 84 10.80 -15.33 3.61
N ALA A 85 10.37 -14.07 3.65
CA ALA A 85 9.14 -13.65 3.01
C ALA A 85 9.21 -13.86 1.49
N PRO A 86 8.20 -14.50 0.86
CA PRO A 86 8.20 -14.77 -0.58
C PRO A 86 8.03 -13.51 -1.43
N PHE A 87 7.55 -12.43 -0.83
CA PHE A 87 7.36 -11.12 -1.43
C PHE A 87 7.80 -10.05 -0.44
N ARG A 88 8.10 -8.86 -0.94
CA ARG A 88 8.38 -7.67 -0.15
C ARG A 88 7.43 -6.53 -0.53
N PRO A 89 7.09 -5.63 0.39
CA PRO A 89 6.47 -4.35 0.06
C PRO A 89 7.19 -3.67 -1.11
N GLY A 90 6.42 -3.22 -2.09
CA GLY A 90 6.90 -2.70 -3.38
C GLY A 90 6.91 -3.72 -4.52
N ASP A 91 6.88 -5.03 -4.26
CA ASP A 91 6.86 -6.05 -5.33
C ASP A 91 5.55 -5.97 -6.14
N GLU A 92 5.67 -6.09 -7.47
CA GLU A 92 4.53 -6.21 -8.38
C GLU A 92 4.09 -7.68 -8.51
N VAL A 93 2.79 -7.94 -8.35
CA VAL A 93 2.20 -9.29 -8.31
C VAL A 93 0.86 -9.38 -9.04
N ARG A 94 0.43 -10.61 -9.34
CA ARG A 94 -0.92 -10.94 -9.84
C ARG A 94 -1.60 -11.97 -8.94
N LEU A 95 -2.93 -11.93 -8.94
CA LEU A 95 -3.76 -12.92 -8.25
C LEU A 95 -3.91 -14.18 -9.11
N VAL A 96 -3.44 -15.33 -8.63
CA VAL A 96 -3.53 -16.63 -9.36
C VAL A 96 -4.29 -17.72 -8.62
N GLY A 97 -4.49 -17.57 -7.31
CA GLY A 97 -5.22 -18.55 -6.49
C GLY A 97 -6.69 -18.20 -6.26
N ALA A 98 -7.28 -18.76 -5.20
CA ALA A 98 -8.65 -18.41 -4.80
C ALA A 98 -8.77 -16.91 -4.49
N LEU A 99 -9.81 -16.27 -5.02
CA LEU A 99 -10.10 -14.87 -4.74
C LEU A 99 -10.69 -14.72 -3.32
N PRO A 100 -10.30 -13.68 -2.57
CA PRO A 100 -10.91 -13.37 -1.28
C PRO A 100 -12.36 -12.93 -1.45
N GLU A 101 -13.17 -13.10 -0.41
CA GLU A 101 -14.59 -12.73 -0.42
C GLU A 101 -14.82 -11.24 -0.72
N SER A 102 -13.90 -10.37 -0.31
CA SER A 102 -13.93 -8.93 -0.62
C SER A 102 -13.93 -8.63 -2.13
N LEU A 103 -13.53 -9.59 -2.97
CA LEU A 103 -13.49 -9.47 -4.42
C LEU A 103 -14.58 -10.31 -5.13
N ALA A 104 -15.50 -10.94 -4.40
CA ALA A 104 -16.49 -11.86 -4.97
C ALA A 104 -17.48 -11.19 -5.97
N GLY A 105 -17.59 -9.86 -5.95
CA GLY A 105 -18.44 -9.10 -6.89
C GLY A 105 -17.72 -8.54 -8.11
N SER A 106 -16.39 -8.69 -8.19
CA SER A 106 -15.55 -8.15 -9.26
C SER A 106 -15.46 -9.13 -10.44
N ASP A 107 -15.13 -8.61 -11.63
CA ASP A 107 -14.86 -9.45 -12.79
C ASP A 107 -13.55 -10.23 -12.58
N GLU A 108 -13.66 -11.55 -12.44
CA GLU A 108 -12.49 -12.40 -12.20
C GLU A 108 -11.48 -12.32 -13.35
N ALA A 109 -11.93 -12.28 -14.61
CA ALA A 109 -11.03 -12.27 -15.76
C ALA A 109 -10.24 -10.96 -15.86
N GLU A 110 -10.81 -9.86 -15.37
CA GLU A 110 -10.13 -8.58 -15.17
C GLU A 110 -9.13 -8.66 -14.02
N LEU A 111 -9.55 -9.12 -12.83
CA LEU A 111 -8.69 -9.27 -11.65
C LEU A 111 -7.45 -10.14 -11.89
N ARG A 112 -7.54 -11.17 -12.74
CA ARG A 112 -6.38 -12.01 -13.11
C ARG A 112 -5.34 -11.26 -13.95
N LYS A 113 -5.72 -10.17 -14.62
CA LYS A 113 -4.83 -9.35 -15.46
C LYS A 113 -4.36 -8.10 -14.74
N THR A 114 -5.14 -7.62 -13.77
CA THR A 114 -4.80 -6.46 -12.93
C THR A 114 -3.45 -6.64 -12.26
N LYS A 115 -2.67 -5.57 -12.29
CA LYS A 115 -1.41 -5.47 -11.57
C LYS A 115 -1.69 -5.02 -10.14
N PHE A 116 -1.08 -5.71 -9.19
CA PHE A 116 -1.09 -5.31 -7.79
C PHE A 116 0.33 -5.04 -7.30
N VAL A 117 0.46 -4.16 -6.31
CA VAL A 117 1.69 -3.88 -5.58
C VAL A 117 1.53 -4.38 -4.14
N VAL A 118 2.50 -5.13 -3.65
CA VAL A 118 2.54 -5.56 -2.25
C VAL A 118 2.75 -4.35 -1.35
N ARG A 119 1.88 -4.17 -0.35
CA ARG A 119 1.94 -3.04 0.60
C ARG A 119 2.33 -3.45 2.01
N TYR A 120 2.01 -4.68 2.40
CA TYR A 120 2.35 -5.17 3.74
C TYR A 120 2.61 -6.67 3.74
N VAL A 121 3.69 -7.06 4.41
CA VAL A 121 4.04 -8.45 4.69
C VAL A 121 4.36 -8.58 6.17
N GLY A 122 3.53 -9.35 6.89
CA GLY A 122 3.79 -9.68 8.30
C GLY A 122 4.45 -11.05 8.44
N ARG A 123 4.52 -11.57 9.68
CA ARG A 123 5.01 -12.92 9.96
C ARG A 123 4.04 -14.05 9.55
N GLY A 124 2.82 -13.70 9.16
CA GLY A 124 1.78 -14.66 8.76
C GLY A 124 1.79 -14.93 7.26
N PRO A 125 0.95 -15.88 6.79
CA PRO A 125 0.88 -16.23 5.37
C PRO A 125 0.14 -15.19 4.52
N MET A 126 -0.36 -14.12 5.15
CA MET A 126 -1.23 -13.14 4.52
C MET A 126 -0.42 -11.90 4.13
N VAL A 127 -0.69 -11.43 2.92
CA VAL A 127 -0.06 -10.26 2.30
C VAL A 127 -1.16 -9.28 1.93
N ALA A 128 -0.96 -8.00 2.23
CA ALA A 128 -1.83 -6.94 1.73
C ALA A 128 -1.28 -6.45 0.39
N VAL A 129 -2.13 -6.43 -0.63
CA VAL A 129 -1.80 -5.97 -1.98
C VAL A 129 -2.76 -4.85 -2.37
N GLN A 130 -2.27 -3.89 -3.14
CA GLN A 130 -3.05 -2.75 -3.62
C GLN A 130 -3.04 -2.74 -5.14
N THR A 131 -4.15 -2.38 -5.77
CA THR A 131 -4.21 -2.12 -7.21
C THR A 131 -3.25 -1.02 -7.63
N ASP A 132 -2.90 -0.97 -8.92
CA ASP A 132 -2.26 0.21 -9.49
C ASP A 132 -3.16 1.44 -9.27
N LEU A 133 -2.61 2.50 -8.68
CA LEU A 133 -3.37 3.68 -8.24
C LEU A 133 -4.04 4.43 -9.40
N THR A 134 -3.54 4.22 -10.62
CA THR A 134 -4.15 4.75 -11.85
C THR A 134 -5.43 4.02 -12.26
N GLU A 135 -5.60 2.77 -11.81
CA GLU A 135 -6.78 1.95 -12.08
C GLU A 135 -7.78 2.03 -10.91
N ASP A 136 -7.31 1.78 -9.68
CA ASP A 136 -8.10 1.79 -8.44
C ASP A 136 -7.16 1.92 -7.22
N TYR A 137 -7.69 2.11 -6.01
CA TYR A 137 -6.91 2.26 -4.78
C TYR A 137 -7.19 1.17 -3.72
N TRP A 138 -7.95 0.14 -4.09
CA TRP A 138 -8.36 -0.92 -3.15
C TRP A 138 -7.19 -1.72 -2.62
N ILE A 139 -7.24 -1.99 -1.32
CA ILE A 139 -6.34 -2.91 -0.65
C ILE A 139 -7.07 -4.18 -0.35
N VAL A 140 -6.41 -5.29 -0.69
CA VAL A 140 -6.95 -6.63 -0.52
C VAL A 140 -5.92 -7.47 0.19
N THR A 141 -6.37 -8.21 1.20
CA THR A 141 -5.51 -9.13 1.94
C THR A 141 -5.74 -10.56 1.44
N VAL A 142 -4.66 -11.18 0.97
CA VAL A 142 -4.68 -12.52 0.36
C VAL A 142 -3.56 -13.41 0.90
N PRO A 143 -3.70 -14.75 0.83
CA PRO A 143 -2.58 -15.64 1.11
C PRO A 143 -1.45 -15.44 0.08
N ALA A 144 -0.20 -15.43 0.54
CA ALA A 144 0.97 -15.31 -0.34
C ALA A 144 1.02 -16.40 -1.43
N VAL A 145 0.52 -17.59 -1.13
CA VAL A 145 0.43 -18.71 -2.09
C VAL A 145 -0.52 -18.44 -3.27
N ASN A 146 -1.38 -17.42 -3.17
CA ASN A 146 -2.30 -17.03 -4.23
C ASN A 146 -1.73 -15.90 -5.12
N LEU A 147 -0.46 -15.54 -4.92
CA LEU A 147 0.24 -14.49 -5.65
C LEU A 147 1.33 -15.07 -6.56
N GLU A 148 1.51 -14.46 -7.72
CA GLU A 148 2.66 -14.66 -8.59
C GLU A 148 3.37 -13.34 -8.86
N PRO A 149 4.72 -13.31 -8.86
CA PRO A 149 5.46 -12.11 -9.19
C PRO A 149 5.31 -11.77 -10.68
N ILE A 150 5.14 -10.48 -10.99
CA ILE A 150 5.25 -9.99 -12.36
C ILE A 150 6.74 -9.79 -12.65
N ARG A 151 7.29 -10.63 -13.51
CA ARG A 151 8.66 -10.45 -14.00
C ARG A 151 8.65 -9.42 -15.13
N SER A 152 9.28 -8.28 -14.89
CA SER A 152 9.68 -7.31 -15.92
C SER A 152 10.85 -7.84 -16.75
#